data_AF-A0A1B7UZJ5-F1
#
_entry.id   AF-A0A1B7UZJ5-F1
#
_cell.length_a   1.000
_cell.length_b   1.000
_cell.length_c   1.000
_cell.angle_alpha   90.00
_cell.angle_beta   90.00
_cell.angle_gamma   90.00
#
_symmetry.space_group_name_H-M   'P 1'
#
loop_
_entity.id
_entity.type
_entity.pdbx_description
1 polymer ?
#
loop_
_entity_poly.entity_id
_entity_poly.type
_entity_poly.pdbx_seq_one_letter_code
_entity_poly.pdbx_strand_id
1 'polypeptide(L)' 'MISEQELLTKWRSLPQDKQQEVLKFVEFMQLKTTAKKPPLGERLREIRSKIVASGKPLLNADEIEKELADRRGGIQGKQE' A
#
# COMPACT_ATOMS: atom_id res chain seq x y z
N MET A 1 -2.94 2.76 -30.35
CA MET A 1 -1.96 3.58 -29.61
C MET A 1 -2.02 4.98 -30.17
N ILE A 2 -1.93 6.02 -29.33
CA ILE A 2 -1.67 7.38 -29.81
C ILE A 2 -0.27 7.40 -30.43
N SER A 3 -0.12 8.06 -31.58
CA SER A 3 1.21 8.21 -32.20
C SER A 3 2.04 9.21 -31.41
N GLU A 4 3.37 9.09 -31.46
CA GLU A 4 4.29 10.03 -30.82
C GLU A 4 4.02 11.48 -31.28
N GLN A 5 3.75 11.65 -32.58
CA GLN A 5 3.46 12.95 -33.17
C GLN A 5 2.21 13.62 -32.57
N GLU A 6 1.15 12.84 -32.36
CA GLU A 6 -0.09 13.33 -31.76
C GLU A 6 0.11 13.69 -30.28
N LEU A 7 0.93 12.93 -29.54
CA LEU A 7 1.30 13.24 -28.16
C LEU A 7 2.07 14.57 -28.07
N LEU A 8 3.09 14.77 -28.91
CA LEU A 8 3.89 16.00 -28.96
C LEU A 8 3.03 17.21 -29.34
N THR A 9 2.07 17.02 -30.23
CA THR A 9 1.13 18.08 -30.62
C THR A 9 0.27 18.52 -29.43
N LYS A 10 -0.31 17.55 -28.69
CA LYS A 10 -1.10 17.83 -27.48
C LYS A 10 -0.26 18.46 -26.37
N TRP A 11 0.98 18.03 -26.19
CA TRP A 11 1.91 18.64 -25.23
C TRP A 11 2.18 20.11 -25.54
N ARG A 12 2.50 20.43 -26.81
CA ARG A 12 2.86 21.79 -27.24
C ARG A 12 1.68 22.75 -27.19
N SER A 13 0.45 22.26 -27.30
CA SER A 13 -0.75 23.08 -27.17
C SER A 13 -1.11 23.43 -25.72
N LEU A 14 -0.47 22.81 -24.72
CA LEU A 14 -0.72 23.09 -23.32
C LEU A 14 -0.03 24.40 -22.88
N PRO A 15 -0.67 25.20 -22.01
CA PRO A 15 -0.02 26.28 -21.28
C PRO A 15 1.18 25.80 -20.45
N GLN A 16 2.10 26.71 -20.13
CA GLN A 16 3.37 26.37 -19.47
C GLN A 16 3.18 25.71 -18.09
N ASP A 17 2.20 26.14 -17.30
CA ASP A 17 1.86 25.53 -16.00
C ASP A 17 1.40 24.08 -16.16
N LYS A 18 0.63 23.78 -17.21
CA LYS A 18 0.18 22.43 -17.54
C LYS A 18 1.31 21.55 -18.07
N GLN A 19 2.23 22.09 -18.84
CA GLN A 19 3.44 21.36 -19.22
C GLN A 19 4.27 20.95 -17.99
N GLN A 20 4.42 21.85 -17.01
CA GLN A 20 5.09 21.53 -15.75
C GLN A 20 4.35 20.44 -14.94
N GLU A 21 3.02 20.45 -14.94
CA GLU A 21 2.22 19.39 -14.30
C GLU A 21 2.47 18.02 -14.93
N VAL A 22 2.58 17.95 -16.26
CA VAL A 22 2.88 16.70 -16.95
C VAL A 22 4.33 16.24 -16.69
N LEU A 23 5.32 17.13 -16.61
CA LEU A 23 6.69 16.75 -16.19
C LEU A 23 6.69 16.11 -14.80
N LYS A 24 6.04 16.76 -13.82
CA LYS A 24 5.89 16.21 -12.46
C LYS A 24 5.23 14.84 -12.47
N PHE A 25 4.24 14.65 -13.34
CA PHE A 25 3.57 13.35 -13.49
C PHE A 25 4.51 12.28 -14.07
N VAL A 26 5.33 12.61 -15.08
CA VAL A 26 6.33 11.70 -15.64
C VAL A 26 7.36 11.29 -14.59
N GLU A 27 7.88 12.25 -13.81
CA GLU A 27 8.80 11.98 -12.70
C GLU A 27 8.16 11.06 -11.65
N PHE A 28 6.92 11.36 -11.24
CA PHE A 28 6.16 10.51 -10.33
C PHE A 28 6.00 9.08 -10.86
N MET A 29 5.71 8.94 -12.16
CA MET A 29 5.58 7.62 -12.80
C MET A 29 6.89 6.86 -12.80
N GLN A 30 8.03 7.53 -13.06
CA GLN A 30 9.36 6.92 -12.96
C GLN A 30 9.70 6.49 -11.52
N LEU A 31 9.37 7.30 -10.52
CA LEU A 31 9.51 6.95 -9.11
C LEU A 31 8.67 5.71 -8.75
N LYS A 32 7.42 5.65 -9.22
CA LYS A 32 6.51 4.52 -8.96
C LYS A 32 6.96 3.22 -9.62
N THR A 33 7.59 3.28 -10.80
CA THR A 33 8.09 2.10 -11.51
C THR A 33 9.44 1.62 -11.00
N THR A 34 10.30 2.54 -10.53
CA THR A 34 11.62 2.22 -9.96
C THR A 34 11.54 1.81 -8.49
N ALA A 35 10.53 2.30 -7.75
CA ALA A 35 10.20 1.80 -6.43
C ALA A 35 9.73 0.34 -6.53
N LYS A 36 10.69 -0.60 -6.45
CA LYS A 36 10.38 -1.99 -6.10
C LYS A 36 9.51 -1.91 -4.85
N LYS A 37 8.24 -2.33 -4.96
CA LYS A 37 7.36 -2.43 -3.80
C LYS A 37 8.16 -3.15 -2.71
N PRO A 38 8.23 -2.62 -1.48
CA PRO A 38 9.00 -3.27 -0.44
C PRO A 38 8.45 -4.70 -0.31
N PRO A 39 9.31 -5.73 -0.36
CA PRO A 39 8.89 -7.14 -0.39
C PRO A 39 7.98 -7.50 0.80
N LEU A 40 8.09 -6.73 1.89
CA LEU A 40 7.22 -6.85 3.06
C LEU A 40 5.76 -6.52 2.76
N GLY A 41 5.47 -5.46 2.00
CA GLY A 41 4.09 -5.02 1.75
C GLY A 41 3.30 -6.02 0.89
N GLU A 42 3.94 -6.61 -0.11
CA GLU A 42 3.35 -7.67 -0.93
C GLU A 42 3.13 -8.93 -0.08
N ARG A 43 4.13 -9.35 0.69
CA ARG A 43 4.02 -10.51 1.58
C ARG A 43 2.92 -10.34 2.63
N LEU A 44 2.76 -9.15 3.22
CA LEU A 44 1.68 -8.86 4.18
C LEU A 44 0.30 -8.92 3.51
N ARG A 45 0.16 -8.45 2.27
CA ARG A 45 -1.09 -8.57 1.51
C ARG A 45 -1.43 -10.03 1.21
N GLU A 46 -0.46 -10.84 0.82
CA GLU A 46 -0.67 -12.28 0.61
C GLU A 46 -1.11 -13.00 1.88
N ILE A 47 -0.47 -12.71 3.01
CA ILE A 47 -0.86 -13.25 4.32
C ILE A 47 -2.29 -12.83 4.66
N ARG A 48 -2.63 -11.55 4.49
CA ARG A 48 -4.01 -11.06 4.70
C ARG A 48 -5.02 -11.79 3.82
N SER A 49 -4.73 -11.98 2.53
CA SER A 49 -5.62 -12.72 1.63
C SER A 49 -5.85 -14.16 2.10
N LYS A 50 -4.80 -14.84 2.57
CA LYS A 50 -4.90 -16.20 3.14
C LYS A 50 -5.76 -16.23 4.41
N ILE A 51 -5.62 -15.24 5.29
CA ILE A 51 -6.43 -15.11 6.52
C ILE A 51 -7.91 -14.93 6.16
N VAL A 52 -8.23 -14.00 5.25
CA VAL A 52 -9.62 -13.75 4.82
C VAL A 52 -10.22 -14.98 4.13
N ALA A 53 -9.48 -15.63 3.23
CA ALA A 53 -9.94 -16.83 2.53
C ALA A 53 -10.17 -18.02 3.47
N SER A 54 -9.51 -18.06 4.63
CA SER A 54 -9.74 -19.11 5.63
C SER A 54 -11.14 -19.04 6.27
N GLY A 55 -11.85 -17.91 6.14
CA GLY A 55 -13.18 -17.70 6.70
C GLY A 55 -13.23 -17.71 8.23
N LYS A 56 -12.09 -17.84 8.91
CA LYS A 56 -12.02 -17.79 10.38
C LYS A 56 -12.34 -16.36 10.85
N PRO A 57 -13.24 -16.20 11.83
CA PRO A 57 -13.51 -14.90 12.43
C PRO A 57 -12.20 -14.28 12.95
N LEU A 58 -12.03 -12.98 12.71
CA LEU A 58 -10.91 -12.23 13.28
C LEU A 58 -11.17 -12.01 14.76
N LEU A 59 -10.08 -12.00 15.54
CA LEU A 59 -10.14 -11.72 16.95
C LEU A 59 -10.64 -10.28 17.19
N ASN A 60 -11.52 -10.12 18.18
CA ASN A 60 -11.88 -8.82 18.72
C ASN A 60 -10.80 -8.30 19.69
N ALA A 61 -10.99 -7.10 20.24
CA ALA A 61 -9.99 -6.46 21.11
C ALA A 61 -9.64 -7.31 22.35
N ASP A 62 -10.65 -7.83 23.04
CA ASP A 62 -10.46 -8.63 24.27
C ASP A 62 -9.75 -9.96 23.95
N GLU A 63 -10.10 -10.57 22.82
CA GLU A 63 -9.47 -11.80 22.35
C GLU A 63 -7.99 -11.59 21.96
N ILE A 64 -7.67 -10.42 21.39
CA ILE A 64 -6.29 -10.02 21.08
C ILE A 64 -5.49 -9.82 22.37
N GLU A 65 -6.05 -9.13 23.36
CA GLU A 65 -5.40 -8.90 24.65
C GLU A 65 -5.11 -10.22 25.37
N LYS A 66 -6.08 -11.14 25.36
CA LYS A 66 -5.90 -12.49 25.91
C LYS A 66 -4.79 -13.26 25.17
N GLU A 67 -4.79 -13.26 23.85
CA GLU A 67 -3.74 -13.92 23.06
C GLU A 67 -2.36 -13.32 23.34
N LEU A 68 -2.26 -12.00 23.45
CA LEU A 68 -1.03 -11.30 23.78
C LEU A 68 -0.52 -11.68 25.17
N ALA A 69 -1.40 -11.73 26.17
CA ALA A 69 -1.07 -12.16 27.53
C ALA A 69 -0.58 -13.62 27.54
N ASP A 70 -1.27 -14.52 26.84
CA ASP A 70 -0.94 -15.94 26.76
C ASP A 70 0.40 -16.19 26.04
N ARG A 71 0.69 -15.44 24.96
CA ARG A 71 1.90 -15.65 24.15
C ARG A 71 3.14 -14.89 24.62
N ARG A 72 2.95 -13.74 25.26
CA ARG A 72 4.06 -12.85 25.68
C ARG A 72 4.29 -12.87 27.20
N GLY A 73 3.57 -13.72 27.93
CA GLY A 73 3.70 -13.84 29.38
C GLY A 73 3.24 -12.57 30.08
N GLY A 74 2.04 -12.10 29.77
CA GLY A 74 1.44 -10.95 30.46
C GLY A 74 1.36 -11.22 31.96
N ILE A 75 1.88 -10.28 32.76
CA ILE A 75 1.70 -10.29 34.22
C ILE A 75 0.19 -10.32 34.47
N GLN A 76 -0.33 -11.48 34.88
CA GLN A 76 -1.67 -11.58 35.43
C GLN A 76 -1.74 -10.57 36.58
N GLY A 77 -2.50 -9.50 36.38
CA GLY A 77 -2.82 -8.57 37.45
C GLY A 77 -3.31 -9.38 38.64
N LYS A 78 -2.58 -9.29 39.74
CA LYS A 78 -2.99 -9.84 41.03
C LYS A 78 -4.43 -9.42 41.28
N GLN A 79 -5.30 -10.41 41.47
CA GLN A 79 -6.57 -10.20 42.14
C GLN A 79 -6.26 -9.79 43.59
N GLU A 80 -6.72 -8.62 44.00
CA GLU A 80 -7.03 -8.28 45.40
C GLU A 80 -8.55 -8.25 45.56
#